data_AF-A0A1T4MCD5-F1
#
_entry.id   AF-A0A1T4MCD5-F1
#
_cell.length_a   1.000
_cell.length_b   1.000
_cell.length_c   1.000
_cell.angle_alpha   90.00
_cell.angle_beta   90.00
_cell.angle_gamma   90.00
#
_symmetry.space_group_name_H-M   'P 1'
#
loop_
_entity.id
_entity.type
_entity.pdbx_description
1 polymer ?
#
loop_
_entity_poly.entity_id
_entity_poly.type
_entity_poly.pdbx_seq_one_letter_code
_entity_poly.pdbx_strand_id
1 'polypeptide(L)'
;MEDLILNSHQINEQLARYGVKFGIYKNGVFNERLFPYDPIPRIISAGDWENLSKGLVQRVTALNLFLEDIYSGKQIIKDGIVRVFF
;
A
#
# COMPACT_ATOMS: atom_id res chain seq x y z
N MET A 1 -13.24 15.33 18.88
CA MET A 1 -12.41 14.12 18.64
C MET A 1 -12.95 12.93 19.42
N GLU A 2 -13.38 13.12 20.67
CA GLU A 2 -14.11 12.12 21.46
C GLU A 2 -15.36 11.57 20.73
N ASP A 3 -16.16 12.43 20.10
CA ASP A 3 -17.34 11.99 19.34
C ASP A 3 -17.00 11.06 18.15
N LEU A 4 -15.84 11.22 17.52
CA LEU A 4 -15.40 10.34 16.42
C LEU A 4 -14.95 8.98 16.93
N ILE A 5 -14.35 8.94 18.13
CA ILE A 5 -13.97 7.70 18.81
C ILE A 5 -15.23 6.94 19.24
N LEU A 6 -16.16 7.64 19.89
CA LEU A 6 -17.44 7.09 20.34
C LEU A 6 -18.25 6.49 19.20
N ASN A 7 -18.25 7.14 18.03
CA ASN A 7 -19.02 6.70 16.86
C ASN A 7 -18.26 5.75 15.92
N SER A 8 -16.99 5.44 16.18
CA SER A 8 -16.15 4.59 15.31
C SER A 8 -16.77 3.22 15.02
N HIS A 9 -17.42 2.62 16.01
CA HIS A 9 -18.12 1.34 15.85
C HIS A 9 -19.29 1.46 14.86
N GLN A 10 -20.14 2.47 15.03
CA GLN A 10 -21.30 2.70 14.15
C GLN A 10 -20.86 3.05 12.71
N ILE A 11 -19.79 3.82 12.56
CA ILE A 11 -19.23 4.14 11.24
C ILE A 11 -18.72 2.87 10.54
N ASN A 12 -18.01 1.99 11.26
CA ASN A 12 -17.56 0.71 10.74
C ASN A 12 -18.71 -0.21 10.36
N GLU A 13 -19.78 -0.27 11.17
CA GLU A 13 -20.99 -1.03 10.82
C GLU A 13 -21.68 -0.49 9.56
N GLN A 14 -21.71 0.84 9.38
CA GLN A 14 -22.27 1.44 8.17
C GLN A 14 -21.40 1.16 6.94
N LEU A 15 -20.09 1.29 7.02
CA LEU A 15 -19.17 0.98 5.92
C LEU A 15 -19.20 -0.50 5.53
N ALA A 16 -19.40 -1.39 6.51
CA ALA A 16 -19.65 -2.80 6.27
C ALA A 16 -20.95 -3.03 5.47
N ARG A 17 -22.03 -2.30 5.79
CA ARG A 17 -23.29 -2.35 5.05
C ARG A 17 -23.17 -1.81 3.63
N TYR A 18 -22.32 -0.81 3.40
CA TYR A 18 -22.06 -0.24 2.06
C TYR A 18 -21.06 -1.06 1.22
N GLY A 19 -20.59 -2.21 1.72
CA GLY A 19 -19.88 -3.19 0.91
C GLY A 19 -18.37 -2.95 0.74
N VAL A 20 -17.74 -2.17 1.63
CA VAL A 20 -16.26 -2.06 1.63
C VAL A 20 -15.66 -3.35 2.21
N LYS A 21 -15.56 -4.37 1.35
CA LYS A 21 -14.95 -5.66 1.65
C LYS A 21 -13.65 -5.79 0.87
N PHE A 22 -12.65 -6.44 1.47
CA PHE A 22 -11.46 -6.86 0.75
C PHE A 22 -11.33 -8.38 0.80
N GLY A 23 -10.91 -8.93 -0.33
CA GLY A 23 -10.69 -10.36 -0.49
C GLY A 23 -9.30 -10.75 -0.01
N ILE A 24 -9.23 -11.71 0.92
CA ILE A 24 -7.98 -12.34 1.32
C ILE A 24 -7.92 -13.72 0.71
N TYR A 25 -6.96 -13.92 -0.19
CA TYR A 25 -6.57 -15.25 -0.64
C TYR A 25 -5.49 -15.79 0.28
N LYS A 26 -5.81 -16.86 1.03
CA LYS A 26 -4.83 -17.55 1.87
C LYS A 26 -5.06 -19.06 1.74
N ASN A 27 -3.98 -19.80 1.48
CA ASN A 27 -3.99 -21.26 1.34
C ASN A 27 -5.02 -21.79 0.32
N GLY A 28 -5.18 -21.08 -0.81
CA GLY A 28 -6.13 -21.45 -1.86
C GLY A 28 -7.61 -21.17 -1.55
N VAL A 29 -7.91 -20.56 -0.41
CA VAL A 29 -9.28 -20.21 -0.02
C VAL A 29 -9.46 -18.69 -0.05
N PHE A 30 -10.49 -18.24 -0.76
CA PHE A 30 -10.94 -16.86 -0.74
C PHE A 30 -11.78 -16.59 0.51
N ASN A 31 -11.42 -15.57 1.27
CA ASN A 31 -12.20 -15.11 2.41
C ASN A 31 -12.49 -13.62 2.25
N GLU A 32 -13.76 -13.24 2.31
CA GLU A 32 -14.14 -11.83 2.42
C GLU A 32 -13.96 -11.35 3.86
N ARG A 33 -13.32 -10.20 4.03
CA ARG A 33 -13.31 -9.48 5.30
C ARG A 33 -13.80 -8.05 5.12
N LEU A 34 -14.41 -7.53 6.17
CA LEU A 34 -14.73 -6.10 6.26
C LEU A 34 -13.43 -5.31 6.31
N PHE A 35 -13.36 -4.23 5.52
CA PHE A 35 -12.28 -3.27 5.62
C PHE A 35 -12.45 -2.45 6.90
N PRO A 36 -11.56 -2.56 7.89
CA PRO A 36 -11.66 -1.74 9.08
C PRO A 36 -11.32 -0.29 8.73
N TYR A 37 -12.23 0.61 9.07
CA TYR A 37 -12.06 2.04 8.87
C TYR A 37 -11.71 2.72 10.19
N ASP A 38 -10.68 3.57 10.16
CA ASP A 38 -10.35 4.45 11.28
C ASP A 38 -10.89 5.86 10.97
N PRO A 39 -11.86 6.37 11.75
CA PRO A 39 -12.38 7.72 11.57
C PRO A 39 -11.39 8.81 12.01
N ILE A 40 -10.32 8.45 12.72
CA ILE A 40 -9.29 9.38 13.15
C ILE A 40 -8.16 9.38 12.12
N PRO A 41 -7.97 10.48 11.37
CA PRO A 41 -6.86 10.56 10.44
C PRO A 41 -5.54 10.65 11.20
N ARG A 42 -4.53 9.95 10.70
CA ARG A 42 -3.14 10.17 11.10
C ARG A 42 -2.64 11.45 10.44
N ILE A 43 -2.43 12.49 11.23
CA ILE A 43 -1.90 13.77 10.75
C ILE A 43 -0.41 13.58 10.43
N ILE A 44 -0.01 14.01 9.23
CA ILE A 44 1.38 14.07 8.77
C ILE A 44 1.71 15.54 8.53
N SER A 45 2.84 16.01 9.07
CA SER A 45 3.23 17.42 8.89
C SER A 45 3.61 17.71 7.44
N ALA A 46 3.53 18.98 7.03
CA ALA A 46 3.92 19.37 5.66
C ALA A 46 5.39 19.03 5.35
N GLY A 47 6.30 19.23 6.31
CA GLY A 47 7.71 18.92 6.16
C GLY A 47 7.98 17.42 6.04
N ASP A 48 7.32 16.60 6.88
CA ASP A 48 7.43 15.14 6.78
C ASP A 48 6.88 14.64 5.45
N TRP A 49 5.73 15.18 5.02
CA TRP A 49 5.11 14.82 3.75
C TRP A 49 5.97 15.21 2.55
N GLU A 50 6.61 16.37 2.57
CA GLU A 50 7.48 16.82 1.48
C GLU A 50 8.65 15.85 1.29
N ASN A 51 9.31 15.44 2.37
CA ASN A 51 10.41 14.47 2.29
C ASN A 51 9.90 13.08 1.87
N LEU A 52 8.82 12.61 2.49
CA LEU A 52 8.25 11.29 2.23
C LEU A 52 7.79 11.16 0.77
N SER A 53 7.03 12.13 0.26
CA SER A 53 6.50 12.11 -1.10
C SER A 53 7.60 12.09 -2.17
N LYS A 54 8.66 12.89 -2.00
CA LYS A 54 9.84 12.86 -2.88
C LYS A 54 10.49 11.47 -2.93
N GLY A 55 10.70 10.85 -1.77
CA GLY A 55 11.26 9.50 -1.68
C GLY A 55 10.36 8.43 -2.29
N LEU A 56 9.03 8.54 -2.10
CA LEU A 56 8.05 7.63 -2.71
C LEU A 56 8.07 7.71 -4.23
N VAL A 57 8.08 8.93 -4.80
CA VAL A 57 8.16 9.13 -6.25
C VAL A 57 9.46 8.51 -6.79
N GLN A 58 10.60 8.85 -6.18
CA GLN A 58 11.90 8.31 -6.58
C GLN A 58 11.89 6.77 -6.58
N ARG A 59 11.37 6.15 -5.51
CA ARG A 59 11.35 4.70 -5.37
C ARG A 59 10.44 4.03 -6.39
N VAL A 60 9.24 4.56 -6.62
CA VAL A 60 8.32 4.01 -7.63
C VAL A 60 8.92 4.12 -9.03
N THR A 61 9.56 5.26 -9.36
CA THR A 61 10.26 5.42 -10.63
C THR A 61 11.36 4.37 -10.80
N ALA A 62 12.21 4.18 -9.79
CA ALA A 62 13.27 3.18 -9.83
C ALA A 62 12.73 1.74 -9.97
N LEU A 63 11.65 1.40 -9.27
CA LEU A 63 11.01 0.09 -9.37
C LEU A 63 10.41 -0.16 -10.76
N ASN A 64 9.75 0.84 -11.36
CA ASN A 64 9.19 0.71 -12.70
C ASN A 64 10.30 0.49 -13.75
N LEU A 65 11.37 1.29 -13.69
CA LEU A 65 12.52 1.13 -14.59
C LEU A 65 13.23 -0.23 -14.38
N PHE A 66 13.33 -0.68 -13.13
CA PHE A 66 13.88 -1.99 -12.81
C PHE A 66 13.04 -3.12 -13.44
N LEU A 67 11.71 -3.06 -13.30
CA LEU A 67 10.82 -4.07 -13.90
C LEU A 67 10.96 -4.06 -15.43
N GLU A 68 10.96 -2.88 -16.05
CA GLU A 68 11.16 -2.73 -17.49
C GLU A 68 12.49 -3.35 -17.94
N ASP A 69 13.58 -3.08 -17.22
CA ASP A 69 14.89 -3.64 -17.53
C ASP A 69 14.91 -5.17 -17.41
N ILE A 70 14.39 -5.72 -16.30
CA ILE A 70 14.37 -7.17 -16.06
C ILE A 70 13.56 -7.92 -17.13
N TYR A 71 12.41 -7.39 -17.53
CA TYR A 71 11.59 -8.01 -18.56
C TYR A 71 12.10 -7.73 -19.99
N SER A 72 13.04 -6.81 -20.15
CA SER A 72 13.66 -6.46 -21.44
C SER A 72 15.14 -6.85 -21.47
N GLY A 73 16.02 -5.83 -21.52
CA GLY A 73 17.45 -5.97 -21.79
C GLY A 73 18.29 -6.56 -20.65
N LYS A 74 17.78 -6.58 -19.42
CA LYS A 74 18.44 -7.10 -18.21
C LYS A 74 19.82 -6.47 -17.98
N GLN A 75 19.95 -5.17 -18.26
CA GLN A 75 21.20 -4.43 -18.15
C GLN A 75 21.71 -4.44 -16.71
N ILE A 76 20.84 -4.27 -15.71
CA ILE A 76 21.23 -4.29 -14.29
C ILE A 76 21.86 -5.62 -13.85
N ILE A 77 21.52 -6.72 -14.53
CA ILE A 77 22.13 -8.04 -14.31
C ILE A 77 23.46 -8.14 -15.06
N LYS A 78 23.50 -7.71 -16.32
CA LYS A 78 24.72 -7.71 -17.14
C LYS A 78 25.82 -6.83 -16.55
N ASP A 79 25.43 -5.71 -15.94
CA ASP A 79 26.30 -4.78 -15.21
C ASP A 79 26.71 -5.34 -13.82
N GLY A 80 26.16 -6.48 -13.41
CA GLY A 80 26.51 -7.18 -12.17
C GLY A 80 25.99 -6.52 -10.89
N ILE A 81 25.15 -5.49 -11.00
CA ILE A 81 24.57 -4.78 -9.85
C ILE A 81 23.57 -5.67 -9.10
N VAL A 82 22.71 -6.39 -9.84
CA VAL A 82 21.80 -7.40 -9.29
C VAL A 82 22.25 -8.78 -9.74
N ARG A 83 22.51 -9.67 -8.78
CA ARG A 83 22.92 -11.05 -9.06
C ARG A 83 21.71 -11.96 -9.16
N VAL A 84 21.70 -12.82 -10.17
CA VAL A 84 20.76 -13.94 -10.24
C VAL A 84 21.48 -15.18 -9.76
N PHE A 85 20.91 -15.85 -8.76
CA PHE A 85 21.38 -17.15 -8.30
C PHE A 85 20.47 -18.19 -8.95
N PHE A 86 21.07 -19.08 -9.74
CA PHE A 86 20.42 -20.26 -10.30
C PHE A 86 20.92 -21.49 -9.57
#